data_AF-A0A7I8MQV0-F1
#
_entry.id   AF-A0A7I8MQV0-F1
#
_cell.length_a   1.000
_cell.length_b   1.000
_cell.length_c   1.000
_cell.angle_alpha   90.00
_cell.angle_beta   90.00
_cell.angle_gamma   90.00
#
_symmetry.space_group_name_H-M   'P 1'
#
loop_
_entity.id
_entity.type
_entity.pdbx_description
1 polymer ?
#
loop_
_entity_poly.entity_id
_entity_poly.type
_entity_poly.pdbx_seq_one_letter_code
_entity_poly.pdbx_strand_id
1 'polypeptide(L)' 'METCRLGDFLNVLEPWLDTDYIRKVFLDTQGRLVLFFADGGERVYSLDDCTQSQLKDILEKIENRGIPVETQ' A
#
# COMPACT_ATOMS: atom_id res chain seq x y z
N MET A 1 2.71 -16.42 -5.24
CA MET A 1 3.06 -15.20 -4.46
C MET A 1 3.60 -14.22 -5.47
N GLU A 2 2.94 -13.08 -5.66
CA GLU A 2 3.39 -12.06 -6.61
C GLU A 2 4.39 -11.16 -5.89
N THR A 3 5.67 -11.40 -6.13
CA THR A 3 6.78 -10.59 -5.63
C THR A 3 6.82 -9.29 -6.44
N CYS A 4 6.03 -8.30 -6.04
CA CYS A 4 6.07 -7.00 -6.71
C CYS A 4 7.31 -6.23 -6.28
N ARG A 5 8.15 -5.85 -7.25
CA ARG A 5 9.08 -4.76 -7.04
C ARG A 5 8.27 -3.49 -6.78
N LEU A 6 8.81 -2.62 -5.96
CA LEU A 6 8.14 -1.42 -5.49
C LEU A 6 7.52 -0.54 -6.59
N GLY A 7 8.23 -0.41 -7.70
CA GLY A 7 7.75 0.34 -8.87
C GLY A 7 6.54 -0.32 -9.52
N ASP A 8 6.51 -1.65 -9.61
CA ASP A 8 5.36 -2.40 -10.13
C ASP A 8 4.15 -2.29 -9.20
N PHE A 9 4.37 -2.29 -7.88
CA PHE A 9 3.30 -2.07 -6.90
C PHE A 9 2.63 -0.71 -7.08
N LEU A 10 3.41 0.36 -7.23
CA LEU A 10 2.85 1.69 -7.45
C LEU A 10 2.13 1.79 -8.81
N ASN A 11 2.66 1.20 -9.88
CA ASN A 11 1.98 1.17 -11.18
C ASN A 11 0.65 0.41 -11.13
N VAL A 12 0.61 -0.69 -10.37
CA VAL A 12 -0.64 -1.46 -10.16
C VAL A 12 -1.62 -0.66 -9.31
N LEU A 13 -1.14 0.10 -8.33
CA LEU A 13 -1.96 0.91 -7.44
C LEU A 13 -2.39 2.26 -8.01
N GLU A 14 -1.64 2.87 -8.93
CA GLU A 14 -1.94 4.16 -9.52
C GLU A 14 -3.41 4.33 -9.95
N PRO A 15 -4.05 3.38 -10.67
CA PRO A 15 -5.46 3.53 -11.03
C PRO A 15 -6.43 3.50 -9.83
N TRP A 16 -6.02 2.91 -8.72
CA TRP A 16 -6.80 2.81 -7.48
C TRP A 16 -6.52 3.94 -6.50
N LEU A 17 -5.37 4.63 -6.63
CA LEU A 17 -4.95 5.76 -5.81
C LEU A 17 -5.62 7.09 -6.21
N ASP A 18 -6.28 7.13 -7.37
CA ASP A 18 -7.02 8.30 -7.87
C ASP A 18 -8.54 8.17 -7.64
N THR A 19 -9.00 6.94 -7.43
CA THR A 19 -10.40 6.65 -7.10
C THR A 19 -10.52 6.53 -5.59
N ASP A 20 -11.63 7.01 -5.02
CA ASP A 20 -12.02 6.92 -3.58
C ASP A 20 -12.24 5.46 -3.10
N TYR A 21 -11.58 4.52 -3.76
CA TYR A 21 -11.75 3.09 -3.63
C TYR A 21 -10.88 2.50 -2.53
N ILE A 22 -9.71 3.09 -2.24
CA ILE A 22 -8.88 2.67 -1.10
C ILE A 22 -9.36 3.41 0.14
N ARG A 23 -9.96 2.66 1.07
CA ARG A 23 -10.46 3.19 2.33
C ARG A 23 -9.34 3.47 3.31
N LYS A 24 -8.37 2.56 3.38
CA LYS A 24 -7.20 2.68 4.26
C LYS A 24 -6.10 1.71 3.85
N VAL A 25 -4.88 2.05 4.25
CA VAL A 25 -3.71 1.19 4.10
C VAL A 25 -3.15 0.88 5.47
N PHE A 26 -2.78 -0.38 5.69
CA PHE A 26 -2.24 -0.86 6.95
C PHE A 26 -0.88 -1.52 6.71
N LEU A 27 0.13 -1.14 7.50
CA LEU A 27 1.41 -1.82 7.52
C LEU A 27 1.44 -2.81 8.69
N ASP A 28 1.51 -4.10 8.36
CA ASP A 28 1.59 -5.17 9.34
C ASP A 28 3.02 -5.33 9.90
N THR A 29 3.13 -5.93 11.08
CA THR A 29 4.39 -6.20 11.80
C THR A 29 5.44 -6.97 10.99
N GLN A 30 5.02 -7.70 9.94
CA GLN A 30 5.91 -8.42 9.03
C GLN A 30 6.40 -7.56 7.85
N GLY A 31 6.12 -6.25 7.83
CA GLY A 31 6.45 -5.35 6.72
C GLY A 31 5.57 -5.56 5.49
N ARG A 32 4.37 -6.13 5.68
CA ARG A 32 3.40 -6.38 4.60
C ARG A 32 2.41 -5.22 4.53
N LEU A 33 2.14 -4.74 3.32
CA LEU A 33 1.12 -3.73 3.07
C LEU A 33 -0.23 -4.41 2.87
N VAL A 34 -1.22 -4.01 3.65
CA VAL A 34 -2.60 -4.45 3.53
C VAL A 34 -3.44 -3.27 3.09
N LEU A 35 -4.07 -3.39 1.93
CA LEU A 35 -5.01 -2.39 1.43
C LEU A 35 -6.43 -2.84 1.71
N PHE A 36 -7.22 -1.94 2.29
CA PHE A 36 -8.64 -2.13 2.49
C PHE A 36 -9.40 -1.26 1.50
N PHE A 37 -10.27 -1.90 0.73
CA PHE A 37 -11.06 -1.26 -0.29
C PHE A 37 -12.47 -0.92 0.21
N ALA A 38 -13.10 0.06 -0.42
CA ALA A 38 -14.43 0.55 -0.06
C ALA A 38 -15.53 -0.52 -0.26
N ASP A 39 -15.32 -1.49 -1.16
CA ASP A 39 -16.20 -2.63 -1.39
C ASP A 39 -16.08 -3.74 -0.33
N GLY A 40 -15.19 -3.57 0.66
CA GLY A 40 -14.89 -4.56 1.68
C GLY A 40 -13.85 -5.59 1.26
N GLY A 41 -13.26 -5.47 0.07
CA GLY A 41 -12.12 -6.27 -0.34
C GLY A 41 -10.87 -5.91 0.46
N GLU A 42 -9.96 -6.88 0.58
CA GLU A 42 -8.60 -6.64 1.06
C GLU A 42 -7.56 -7.23 0.10
N ARG A 43 -6.41 -6.58 0.00
CA ARG A 43 -5.25 -7.10 -0.73
C ARG A 43 -4.02 -6.97 0.14
N VAL A 44 -3.32 -8.09 0.31
CA VAL A 44 -2.07 -8.16 1.06
C VAL A 44 -0.93 -8.25 0.08
N TYR A 45 0.03 -7.34 0.20
CA TYR A 45 1.25 -7.29 -0.59
C TYR A 45 2.44 -7.53 0.32
N SER A 46 3.16 -8.62 0.04
CA SER A 46 4.48 -8.85 0.60
C SER A 46 5.49 -8.07 -0.22
N LEU A 47 6.06 -7.03 0.38
CA LEU A 47 7.15 -6.27 -0.22
C LEU A 47 8.47 -6.97 0.11
N ASP A 48 8.86 -7.91 -0.74
CA ASP A 48 10.21 -8.49 -0.74
C ASP A 48 11.19 -7.47 -1.36
N ASP A 49 12.39 -7.37 -0.81
CA ASP A 49 13.47 -6.46 -1.27
C ASP A 49 13.17 -4.95 -1.10
N CYS A 50 12.32 -4.57 -0.14
CA CYS A 50 12.12 -3.16 0.23
C CYS A 50 12.89 -2.77 1.48
N THR A 51 13.61 -1.66 1.40
CA THR A 51 14.17 -1.01 2.58
C THR A 51 13.08 -0.28 3.37
N GLN A 52 13.29 -0.09 4.67
CA GLN A 52 12.37 0.69 5.51
C GLN A 52 12.13 2.11 4.97
N SER A 53 13.16 2.73 4.39
CA SER A 53 13.05 4.06 3.78
C SER A 53 12.11 4.08 2.58
N GLN A 54 12.15 3.04 1.73
CA GLN A 54 11.25 2.91 0.58
C GLN A 54 9.81 2.67 0.99
N LEU A 55 9.59 1.82 2.00
CA LEU A 55 8.27 1.62 2.62
C LEU A 55 7.70 2.94 3.12
N LYS A 56 8.50 3.71 3.86
CA LYS A 56 8.09 5.01 4.40
C LYS A 56 7.71 6.01 3.30
N ASP A 57 8.52 6.13 2.25
CA ASP A 57 8.25 7.03 1.11
C ASP A 57 6.90 6.74 0.44
N ILE A 58 6.50 5.46 0.39
CA ILE A 58 5.20 5.06 -0.15
C ILE A 58 4.06 5.41 0.78
N LEU A 59 4.21 5.12 2.07
CA LEU A 59 3.20 5.48 3.05
C LEU A 59 2.94 6.98 3.01
N GLU A 60 4.01 7.79 2.94
CA GLU A 60 3.90 9.24 2.78
C GLU A 60 3.21 9.64 1.45
N LYS A 61 3.48 8.95 0.34
CA LYS A 61 2.76 9.19 -0.93
C LYS A 61 1.27 8.85 -0.85
N ILE A 62 0.91 7.80 -0.14
CA ILE A 62 -0.47 7.36 0.07
C ILE A 62 -1.19 8.35 0.98
N GLU A 63 -0.59 8.75 2.11
CA GLU A 63 -1.13 9.78 3.00
C GLU A 63 -1.31 11.12 2.31
N ASN A 64 -0.35 11.55 1.48
CA ASN A 64 -0.45 12.78 0.71
C ASN A 64 -1.58 12.78 -0.33
N ARG A 65 -2.09 11.61 -0.70
CA ARG A 65 -3.29 11.47 -1.55
C ARG A 65 -4.59 11.46 -0.76
N GLY A 66 -4.54 11.63 0.56
CA GLY A 66 -5.71 11.67 1.44
C GLY A 66 -6.17 10.29 1.91
N ILE A 67 -5.41 9.23 1.62
CA ILE A 67 -5.73 7.87 2.06
C ILE A 67 -5.10 7.66 3.44
N PRO A 68 -5.88 7.30 4.47
CA PRO A 68 -5.34 7.08 5.80
C PRO A 68 -4.43 5.86 5.84
N VAL A 69 -3.23 6.04 6.39
CA VAL A 69 -2.27 4.97 6.66
C VAL A 69 -2.25 4.68 8.16
N GLU A 70 -2.42 3.42 8.52
CA GLU A 70 -2.30 2.92 9.89
C GLU A 70 -1.06 2.02 10.00
N THR A 71 -0.25 2.23 11.04
CA THR A 71 0.90 1.38 11.38
C THR A 71 0.70 0.79 12.76
N GLN A 72 0.95 -0.51 12.93
CA GLN A 72 0.87 -1.18 14.24
C GLN A 72 2.16 -1.03 15.05
#